data_AF-A0A2N2SWW2-F1
#
_entry.id   AF-A0A2N2SWW2-F1
#
_cell.length_a   1.000
_cell.length_b   1.000
_cell.length_c   1.000
_cell.angle_alpha   90.00
_cell.angle_beta   90.00
_cell.angle_gamma   90.00
#
_symmetry.space_group_name_H-M   'P 1'
#
loop_
_entity.id
_entity.type
_entity.pdbx_description
1 polymer ?
#
loop_
_entity_poly.entity_id
_entity_poly.type
_entity_poly.pdbx_seq_one_letter_code
_entity_poly.pdbx_strand_id
1 'polypeptide(L)'
;MSALPPSLATSAVPQDAPLFDPAALRAAGRTPTVPFRVRLKTGGELLVQRLLRVLPGKRIVGEGWLDGEAVLAKLFIDRNSARHWAREHRGIVALEKAGVPTPPLLLAAPLPVEGHVLLTRFLNDAITVLEDWRALAHPGQPGNPDSIALLAPAFALLGRLNAAGLSHDDLHLGNFLRHDQALLLIDGDAVRDHGQGPLPEKPAARDLAMLIAQLPRTWDGHLQPLLDAYRKSMGSDPNDAGLAEALKAERAWRLRDYLDKTGRDCTLFRVTKRFNRFEAVVRAEAAALAPLLDAPDRWMEAGTSLKRGNTCTVARVEIDGRATVVKRYNLKNLRHSLSRLWRPSRGWHSWREAHRLRLFGISTPAPLALIEERWGPLRGRAWLITEHCPGRDLLAHLDPGNEPPAAEAAALQTLFATLYRERISHGDLKASNLLWDGDEVKVIDLDAMRQHRNAATHARAWQRDRKRLLRNWPEDSTLHRWLDEHLPPA
;
A
#
# COMPACT_ATOMS: atom_id res chain seq x y z
N MET A 1 3.09 -38.49 18.83
CA MET A 1 1.63 -38.52 19.08
C MET A 1 1.30 -37.33 19.96
N SER A 2 1.05 -36.17 19.35
CA SER A 2 0.60 -34.95 20.03
C SER A 2 -0.76 -34.61 19.43
N ALA A 3 -1.75 -34.44 20.30
CA ALA A 3 -3.14 -34.37 19.95
C ALA A 3 -3.42 -33.19 19.01
N LEU A 4 -4.05 -33.48 17.88
CA LEU A 4 -4.70 -32.51 17.01
C LEU A 4 -5.78 -31.76 17.82
N PRO A 5 -5.95 -30.44 17.63
CA PRO A 5 -7.08 -29.74 18.22
C PRO A 5 -8.40 -30.29 17.62
N PRO A 6 -9.50 -30.27 18.39
CA PRO A 6 -10.76 -30.85 17.93
C PRO A 6 -11.29 -30.08 16.72
N SER A 7 -11.72 -30.85 15.72
CA SER A 7 -12.60 -30.42 14.64
C SER A 7 -13.74 -29.57 15.22
N LEU A 8 -13.87 -28.32 14.76
CA LEU A 8 -15.03 -27.47 15.02
C LEU A 8 -16.24 -28.01 14.24
N ALA A 9 -16.77 -29.13 14.70
CA ALA A 9 -18.10 -29.58 14.35
C ALA A 9 -19.12 -28.67 15.06
N THR A 10 -19.98 -28.02 14.26
CA THR A 10 -21.34 -27.60 14.63
C THR A 10 -21.46 -26.76 15.91
N SER A 11 -20.94 -25.53 15.88
CA SER A 11 -21.38 -24.50 16.84
C SER A 11 -22.82 -24.09 16.48
N ALA A 12 -23.79 -24.48 17.29
CA ALA A 12 -25.17 -24.00 17.21
C ALA A 12 -25.19 -22.46 17.05
N VAL A 13 -25.92 -21.99 16.03
CA VAL A 13 -26.21 -20.57 15.78
C VAL A 13 -26.79 -19.96 17.06
N PRO A 14 -26.20 -18.90 17.65
CA PRO A 14 -26.83 -18.19 18.75
C PRO A 14 -28.13 -17.57 18.23
N GLN A 15 -29.28 -18.17 18.56
CA GLN A 15 -30.60 -17.68 18.13
C GLN A 15 -30.89 -16.25 18.65
N ASP A 16 -30.13 -15.78 19.64
CA ASP A 16 -30.24 -14.46 20.27
C ASP A 16 -29.47 -13.34 19.58
N ALA A 17 -28.74 -13.62 18.48
CA ALA A 17 -28.04 -12.55 17.76
C ALA A 17 -29.02 -11.50 17.21
N PRO A 18 -28.72 -10.19 17.31
CA PRO A 18 -29.63 -9.13 16.87
C PRO A 18 -29.87 -9.19 15.36
N LEU A 19 -31.10 -8.90 14.93
CA LEU A 19 -31.45 -8.80 13.52
C LEU A 19 -31.12 -7.40 12.99
N PHE A 20 -30.27 -7.33 11.98
CA PHE A 20 -29.91 -6.08 11.30
C PHE A 20 -30.49 -6.03 9.90
N ASP A 21 -31.12 -4.90 9.58
CA ASP A 21 -31.44 -4.51 8.21
C ASP A 21 -30.30 -3.64 7.62
N PRO A 22 -30.34 -3.34 6.31
CA PRO A 22 -29.33 -2.49 5.70
C PRO A 22 -29.24 -1.09 6.28
N ALA A 23 -30.31 -0.51 6.85
CA ALA A 23 -30.25 0.80 7.49
C ALA A 23 -29.45 0.76 8.80
N ALA A 24 -29.70 -0.24 9.65
CA ALA A 24 -28.95 -0.48 10.88
C ALA A 24 -27.46 -0.74 10.58
N LEU A 25 -27.16 -1.53 9.56
CA LEU A 25 -25.78 -1.79 9.12
C LEU A 25 -25.07 -0.51 8.63
N ARG A 26 -25.79 0.39 7.94
CA ARG A 26 -25.25 1.71 7.54
C ARG A 26 -24.97 2.58 8.77
N ALA A 27 -25.88 2.61 9.74
CA ALA A 27 -25.75 3.39 10.97
C ALA A 27 -24.59 2.92 11.85
N ALA A 28 -24.32 1.61 11.89
CA ALA A 28 -23.22 1.02 12.65
C ALA A 28 -21.81 1.40 12.12
N GLY A 29 -21.72 2.01 10.93
CA GLY A 29 -20.49 2.60 10.42
C GLY A 29 -19.39 1.56 10.14
N ARG A 30 -18.24 1.65 10.84
CA ARG A 30 -17.07 0.79 10.64
C ARG A 30 -17.05 -0.45 11.52
N THR A 31 -17.82 -0.44 12.60
CA THR A 31 -17.76 -1.46 13.65
C THR A 31 -19.17 -1.96 13.99
N PRO A 32 -19.89 -2.59 13.04
CA PRO A 32 -21.06 -3.38 13.39
C PRO A 32 -20.71 -4.43 14.45
N THR A 33 -21.52 -4.53 15.50
CA THR A 33 -21.35 -5.55 16.54
C THR A 33 -21.68 -6.93 15.96
N VAL A 34 -20.80 -7.91 16.17
CA VAL A 34 -21.02 -9.32 15.81
C VAL A 34 -21.18 -10.19 17.07
N PRO A 35 -21.91 -11.32 17.00
CA PRO A 35 -22.65 -11.81 15.84
C PRO A 35 -23.93 -11.00 15.57
N PHE A 36 -24.43 -11.00 14.33
CA PHE A 36 -25.74 -10.46 13.96
C PHE A 36 -26.42 -11.31 12.88
N ARG A 37 -27.72 -11.17 12.71
CA ARG A 37 -28.52 -11.86 11.68
C ARG A 37 -29.02 -10.90 10.61
N VAL A 38 -29.22 -11.42 9.40
CA VAL A 38 -29.86 -10.71 8.28
C VAL A 38 -30.92 -11.61 7.66
N ARG A 39 -32.15 -11.11 7.51
CA ARG A 39 -33.22 -11.83 6.79
C ARG A 39 -32.93 -11.85 5.30
N LEU A 40 -33.14 -13.01 4.68
CA LEU A 40 -33.03 -13.17 3.23
C LEU A 40 -34.41 -13.05 2.58
N LYS A 41 -34.47 -12.51 1.36
CA LYS A 41 -35.75 -12.41 0.63
C LYS A 41 -36.27 -13.79 0.19
N THR A 42 -35.37 -14.75 0.03
CA THR A 42 -35.68 -16.16 -0.28
C THR A 42 -36.30 -16.92 0.90
N GLY A 43 -36.39 -16.30 2.08
CA GLY A 43 -36.66 -17.00 3.33
C GLY A 43 -35.35 -17.38 4.04
N GLY A 44 -35.43 -17.61 5.34
CA GLY A 44 -34.27 -17.92 6.19
C GLY A 44 -33.51 -16.68 6.69
N GLU A 45 -32.53 -16.93 7.55
CA GLU A 45 -31.68 -15.91 8.17
C GLU A 45 -30.21 -16.29 8.02
N LEU A 46 -29.43 -15.35 7.50
CA LEU A 46 -27.97 -15.42 7.48
C LEU A 46 -27.44 -14.97 8.84
N LEU A 47 -26.68 -15.82 9.53
CA LEU A 47 -25.88 -15.42 10.68
C LEU A 47 -24.53 -14.91 10.19
N VAL A 48 -24.14 -13.69 10.56
CA VAL A 48 -22.77 -13.18 10.39
C VAL A 48 -22.06 -13.24 11.74
N GLN A 49 -21.01 -14.05 11.82
CA GLN A 49 -20.28 -14.34 13.06
C GLN A 49 -19.02 -13.50 13.21
N ARG A 50 -18.33 -13.23 12.11
CA ARG A 50 -17.07 -12.46 12.11
C ARG A 50 -17.01 -11.49 10.94
N LEU A 51 -16.57 -10.27 11.18
CA LEU A 51 -16.33 -9.28 10.13
C LEU A 51 -14.96 -9.49 9.52
N LEU A 52 -14.90 -9.57 8.19
CA LEU A 52 -13.65 -9.64 7.42
C LEU A 52 -13.30 -8.27 6.83
N ARG A 53 -14.31 -7.50 6.37
CA ARG A 53 -14.10 -6.16 5.83
C ARG A 53 -15.37 -5.32 5.92
N VAL A 54 -15.23 -4.06 6.37
CA VAL A 54 -16.33 -3.09 6.39
C VAL A 54 -15.97 -1.86 5.55
N LEU A 55 -16.77 -1.59 4.52
CA LEU A 55 -16.83 -0.31 3.83
C LEU A 55 -18.10 0.41 4.31
N PRO A 56 -17.97 1.39 5.23
CA PRO A 56 -19.11 2.05 5.87
C PRO A 56 -20.10 2.59 4.86
N GLY A 57 -21.38 2.35 5.13
CA GLY A 57 -22.46 2.80 4.27
C GLY A 57 -22.60 2.05 2.95
N LYS A 58 -21.67 1.15 2.61
CA LYS A 58 -21.58 0.54 1.26
C LYS A 58 -21.62 -0.97 1.25
N ARG A 59 -20.68 -1.62 1.94
CA ARG A 59 -20.48 -3.07 1.85
C ARG A 59 -19.93 -3.64 3.14
N ILE A 60 -20.47 -4.76 3.58
CA ILE A 60 -19.95 -5.55 4.68
C ILE A 60 -19.59 -6.93 4.13
N VAL A 61 -18.39 -7.40 4.47
CA VAL A 61 -17.93 -8.75 4.15
C VAL A 61 -17.65 -9.45 5.46
N GLY A 62 -18.24 -10.63 5.65
CA GLY A 62 -18.11 -11.40 6.88
C GLY A 62 -18.14 -12.89 6.62
N GLU A 63 -17.64 -13.63 7.60
CA GLU A 63 -17.84 -15.06 7.73
C GLU A 63 -19.15 -15.30 8.49
N GLY A 64 -19.91 -16.28 8.05
CA GLY A 64 -21.23 -16.56 8.58
C GLY A 64 -21.73 -17.96 8.26
N TRP A 65 -22.99 -18.19 8.60
CA TRP A 65 -23.68 -19.46 8.44
C TRP A 65 -25.05 -19.26 7.82
N LEU A 66 -25.40 -20.11 6.87
CA LEU A 66 -26.75 -20.22 6.30
C LEU A 66 -27.14 -21.70 6.28
N ASP A 67 -28.22 -22.07 6.97
CA ASP A 67 -28.75 -23.44 7.02
C ASP A 67 -27.69 -24.52 7.37
N GLY A 68 -26.74 -24.17 8.23
CA GLY A 68 -25.65 -25.07 8.66
C GLY A 68 -24.42 -25.08 7.74
N GLU A 69 -24.44 -24.38 6.62
CA GLU A 69 -23.30 -24.21 5.70
C GLU A 69 -22.50 -22.95 6.05
N ALA A 70 -21.16 -23.07 6.09
CA ALA A 70 -20.26 -21.95 6.30
C ALA A 70 -20.14 -21.10 5.02
N VAL A 71 -20.39 -19.80 5.14
CA VAL A 71 -20.46 -18.87 4.00
C VAL A 71 -19.61 -17.62 4.19
N LEU A 72 -19.01 -17.16 3.10
CA LEU A 72 -18.51 -15.80 2.99
C LEU A 72 -19.66 -14.91 2.50
N ALA A 73 -20.14 -14.05 3.39
CA ALA A 73 -21.23 -13.14 3.12
C ALA A 73 -20.72 -11.79 2.64
N LYS A 74 -21.11 -11.37 1.43
CA LYS A 74 -20.96 -10.00 0.93
C LYS A 74 -22.32 -9.31 0.93
N LEU A 75 -22.54 -8.43 1.89
CA LEU A 75 -23.73 -7.60 2.03
C LEU A 75 -23.49 -6.24 1.38
N PHE A 76 -24.26 -5.92 0.34
CA PHE A 76 -24.23 -4.64 -0.36
C PHE A 76 -25.40 -3.78 0.12
N ILE A 77 -25.09 -2.78 0.95
CA ILE A 77 -26.08 -1.98 1.70
C ILE A 77 -26.18 -0.53 1.19
N ASP A 78 -25.42 -0.16 0.15
CA ASP A 78 -25.57 1.13 -0.52
C ASP A 78 -26.91 1.24 -1.25
N ARG A 79 -27.41 2.48 -1.42
CA ARG A 79 -28.60 2.77 -2.24
C ARG A 79 -28.40 2.36 -3.70
N ASN A 80 -27.15 2.34 -4.20
CA ASN A 80 -26.79 1.90 -5.54
C ASN A 80 -26.15 0.49 -5.56
N SER A 81 -26.46 -0.34 -4.57
CA SER A 81 -25.88 -1.68 -4.38
C SER A 81 -26.07 -2.62 -5.58
N ALA A 82 -27.18 -2.49 -6.32
CA ALA A 82 -27.54 -3.37 -7.43
C ALA A 82 -26.43 -3.51 -8.48
N ARG A 83 -25.73 -2.41 -8.81
CA ARG A 83 -24.67 -2.42 -9.82
C ARG A 83 -23.48 -3.28 -9.41
N HIS A 84 -22.99 -3.10 -8.17
CA HIS A 84 -21.83 -3.83 -7.65
C HIS A 84 -22.17 -5.30 -7.42
N TRP A 85 -23.36 -5.57 -6.88
CA TRP A 85 -23.85 -6.93 -6.74
C TRP A 85 -23.98 -7.65 -8.09
N ALA A 86 -24.59 -7.01 -9.10
CA ALA A 86 -24.77 -7.61 -10.42
C ALA A 86 -23.44 -7.82 -11.16
N ARG A 87 -22.44 -6.96 -10.91
CA ARG A 87 -21.09 -7.16 -11.44
C ARG A 87 -20.39 -8.34 -10.75
N GLU A 88 -20.43 -8.41 -9.42
CA GLU A 88 -19.88 -9.54 -8.65
C GLU A 88 -20.48 -10.87 -9.10
N HIS A 89 -21.82 -10.95 -9.18
CA HIS A 89 -22.53 -12.14 -9.63
C HIS A 89 -22.12 -12.56 -11.04
N ARG A 90 -22.16 -11.62 -12.00
CA ARG A 90 -21.77 -11.92 -13.39
C ARG A 90 -20.30 -12.35 -13.50
N GLY A 91 -19.42 -11.77 -12.70
CA GLY A 91 -18.01 -12.14 -12.67
C GLY A 91 -17.80 -13.57 -12.20
N ILE A 92 -18.43 -13.96 -11.09
CA ILE A 92 -18.34 -15.34 -10.58
C ILE A 92 -18.90 -16.33 -11.61
N VAL A 93 -20.07 -16.05 -12.17
CA VAL A 93 -20.68 -16.90 -13.21
C VAL A 93 -19.77 -17.01 -14.45
N ALA A 94 -19.10 -15.92 -14.85
CA ALA A 94 -18.15 -15.95 -15.96
C ALA A 94 -16.93 -16.83 -15.66
N LEU A 95 -16.38 -16.75 -14.44
CA LEU A 95 -15.28 -17.61 -13.99
C LEU A 95 -15.68 -19.09 -14.00
N GLU A 96 -16.85 -19.43 -13.44
CA GLU A 96 -17.38 -20.79 -13.40
C GLU A 96 -17.57 -21.34 -14.83
N LYS A 97 -18.20 -20.56 -15.71
CA LYS A 97 -18.40 -20.93 -17.13
C LYS A 97 -17.08 -21.15 -17.88
N ALA A 98 -16.05 -20.38 -17.55
CA ALA A 98 -14.72 -20.48 -18.13
C ALA A 98 -13.85 -21.60 -17.50
N GLY A 99 -14.36 -22.30 -16.48
CA GLY A 99 -13.58 -23.30 -15.73
C GLY A 99 -12.41 -22.70 -14.94
N VAL A 100 -12.45 -21.39 -14.65
CA VAL A 100 -11.46 -20.72 -13.82
C VAL A 100 -11.86 -20.93 -12.35
N PRO A 101 -11.02 -21.59 -11.52
CA PRO A 101 -11.38 -21.90 -10.14
C PRO A 101 -11.73 -20.64 -9.33
N THR A 102 -12.90 -20.65 -8.69
CA THR A 102 -13.40 -19.60 -7.80
C THR A 102 -14.25 -20.24 -6.71
N PRO A 103 -14.41 -19.64 -5.51
CA PRO A 103 -15.27 -20.20 -4.47
C PRO A 103 -16.71 -20.38 -4.98
N PRO A 104 -17.34 -21.55 -4.75
CA PRO A 104 -18.69 -21.82 -5.24
C PRO A 104 -19.70 -20.75 -4.83
N LEU A 105 -20.47 -20.24 -5.79
CA LEU A 105 -21.60 -19.36 -5.53
C LEU A 105 -22.76 -20.16 -4.93
N LEU A 106 -23.19 -19.79 -3.72
CA LEU A 106 -24.30 -20.45 -3.03
C LEU A 106 -25.61 -19.68 -3.16
N LEU A 107 -25.53 -18.35 -3.11
CA LEU A 107 -26.70 -17.49 -3.22
C LEU A 107 -26.32 -16.12 -3.78
N ALA A 108 -27.13 -15.60 -4.68
CA ALA A 108 -27.11 -14.19 -5.05
C ALA A 108 -28.55 -13.69 -5.09
N ALA A 109 -28.93 -12.81 -4.16
CA ALA A 109 -30.31 -12.36 -4.03
C ALA A 109 -30.42 -10.91 -3.51
N PRO A 110 -31.52 -10.21 -3.79
CA PRO A 110 -31.88 -9.00 -3.05
C PRO A 110 -32.22 -9.33 -1.59
N LEU A 111 -32.01 -8.37 -0.70
CA LEU A 111 -32.51 -8.41 0.67
C LEU A 111 -34.00 -7.99 0.74
N PRO A 112 -34.73 -8.30 1.83
CA PRO A 112 -36.14 -7.92 1.99
C PRO A 112 -36.37 -6.40 1.94
N VAL A 113 -35.42 -5.63 2.49
CA VAL A 113 -35.42 -4.17 2.48
C VAL A 113 -34.09 -3.71 1.92
N GLU A 114 -34.12 -2.86 0.88
CA GLU A 114 -32.98 -2.18 0.23
C GLU A 114 -31.61 -2.85 0.37
N GLY A 115 -31.14 -3.52 -0.67
CA GLY A 115 -29.78 -4.05 -0.68
C GLY A 115 -29.73 -5.42 -1.31
N HIS A 116 -28.52 -5.96 -1.36
CA HIS A 116 -28.28 -7.24 -1.98
C HIS A 116 -27.28 -8.04 -1.17
N VAL A 117 -27.36 -9.35 -1.29
CA VAL A 117 -26.45 -10.30 -0.67
C VAL A 117 -25.90 -11.22 -1.74
N LEU A 118 -24.62 -11.54 -1.60
CA LEU A 118 -23.96 -12.58 -2.37
C LEU A 118 -23.19 -13.46 -1.38
N LEU A 119 -23.46 -14.77 -1.42
CA LEU A 119 -22.87 -15.77 -0.57
C LEU A 119 -22.06 -16.73 -1.43
N THR A 120 -20.79 -16.88 -1.11
CA THR A 120 -19.96 -17.98 -1.62
C THR A 120 -19.63 -18.92 -0.47
N ARG A 121 -19.25 -20.16 -0.79
CA ARG A 121 -18.73 -21.09 0.22
C ARG A 121 -17.56 -20.44 0.97
N PHE A 122 -17.58 -20.51 2.29
CA PHE A 122 -16.43 -20.15 3.09
C PHE A 122 -15.40 -21.27 3.02
N LEU A 123 -14.17 -20.92 2.66
CA LEU A 123 -13.08 -21.88 2.56
C LEU A 123 -12.24 -21.77 3.83
N ASN A 124 -12.35 -22.78 4.70
CA ASN A 124 -11.58 -22.85 5.93
C ASN A 124 -10.10 -23.00 5.60
N ASP A 125 -9.23 -22.39 6.41
CA ASP A 125 -7.76 -22.47 6.26
C ASP A 125 -7.22 -21.98 4.89
N ALA A 126 -8.03 -21.23 4.14
CA ALA A 126 -7.61 -20.65 2.88
C ALA A 126 -6.67 -19.46 3.12
N ILE A 127 -5.55 -19.43 2.38
CA ILE A 127 -4.50 -18.41 2.53
C ILE A 127 -4.31 -17.71 1.19
N THR A 128 -4.23 -16.38 1.20
CA THR A 128 -3.95 -15.64 -0.03
C THR A 128 -2.48 -15.76 -0.42
N VAL A 129 -2.17 -15.71 -1.72
CA VAL A 129 -0.77 -15.67 -2.19
C VAL A 129 -0.02 -14.47 -1.60
N LEU A 130 -0.71 -13.37 -1.29
CA LEU A 130 -0.11 -12.22 -0.61
C LEU A 130 0.32 -12.53 0.83
N GLU A 131 -0.43 -13.34 1.57
CA GLU A 131 -0.07 -13.74 2.93
C GLU A 131 1.15 -14.66 2.92
N ASP A 132 1.16 -15.68 2.05
CA ASP A 132 2.34 -16.54 1.85
C ASP A 132 3.56 -15.72 1.42
N TRP A 133 3.37 -14.78 0.48
CA TRP A 133 4.42 -13.91 -0.02
C TRP A 133 5.06 -13.07 1.09
N ARG A 134 4.25 -12.61 2.05
CA ARG A 134 4.73 -11.85 3.21
C ARG A 134 5.41 -12.72 4.26
N ALA A 135 5.04 -14.00 4.35
CA ALA A 135 5.60 -14.95 5.30
C ALA A 135 6.98 -15.47 4.87
N LEU A 136 7.31 -15.42 3.57
CA LEU A 136 8.67 -15.69 3.09
C LEU A 136 9.66 -14.71 3.73
N ALA A 137 10.74 -15.25 4.32
CA ALA A 137 11.76 -14.49 5.03
C ALA A 137 12.38 -13.43 4.10
N HIS A 138 11.96 -12.17 4.29
CA HIS A 138 12.17 -11.01 3.40
C HIS A 138 11.44 -11.20 2.05
N PRO A 139 10.53 -10.30 1.64
CA PRO A 139 9.64 -10.51 0.50
C PRO A 139 10.43 -11.04 -0.71
N GLY A 140 10.07 -12.27 -1.11
CA GLY A 140 10.91 -13.26 -1.78
C GLY A 140 12.08 -12.74 -2.60
N GLN A 141 13.29 -13.25 -2.28
CA GLN A 141 14.48 -13.02 -3.09
C GLN A 141 14.18 -13.33 -4.57
N PRO A 142 14.36 -12.36 -5.49
CA PRO A 142 14.08 -12.56 -6.90
C PRO A 142 14.72 -13.82 -7.45
N GLY A 143 13.93 -14.64 -8.13
CA GLY A 143 14.41 -15.86 -8.78
C GLY A 143 14.71 -17.05 -7.86
N ASN A 144 14.55 -16.93 -6.54
CA ASN A 144 14.66 -18.09 -5.65
C ASN A 144 13.54 -19.12 -5.97
N PRO A 145 13.83 -20.44 -5.99
CA PRO A 145 12.84 -21.49 -6.28
C PRO A 145 11.53 -21.41 -5.50
N ASP A 146 11.56 -21.11 -4.20
CA ASP A 146 10.35 -21.04 -3.36
C ASP A 146 9.44 -19.87 -3.78
N SER A 147 10.05 -18.75 -4.14
CA SER A 147 9.33 -17.56 -4.62
C SER A 147 8.70 -17.81 -5.99
N ILE A 148 9.40 -18.52 -6.88
CA ILE A 148 8.87 -18.93 -8.18
C ILE A 148 7.73 -19.94 -8.00
N ALA A 149 7.91 -20.94 -7.13
CA ALA A 149 6.88 -21.95 -6.84
C ALA A 149 5.59 -21.33 -6.28
N LEU A 150 5.70 -20.26 -5.48
CA LEU A 150 4.55 -19.51 -4.97
C LEU A 150 3.86 -18.66 -6.05
N LEU A 151 4.63 -17.95 -6.89
CA LEU A 151 4.09 -16.95 -7.82
C LEU A 151 3.65 -17.55 -9.17
N ALA A 152 4.38 -18.53 -9.71
CA ALA A 152 4.10 -19.10 -11.03
C ALA A 152 2.66 -19.63 -11.18
N PRO A 153 2.04 -20.29 -10.17
CA PRO A 153 0.64 -20.69 -10.24
C PRO A 153 -0.34 -19.52 -10.44
N ALA A 154 -0.08 -18.34 -9.87
CA ALA A 154 -0.91 -17.15 -10.06
C ALA A 154 -0.81 -16.62 -11.50
N PHE A 155 0.39 -16.62 -12.08
CA PHE A 155 0.61 -16.26 -13.48
C PHE A 155 -0.03 -17.26 -14.45
N ALA A 156 0.05 -18.56 -14.16
CA ALA A 156 -0.65 -19.58 -14.94
C ALA A 156 -2.17 -19.43 -14.86
N LEU A 157 -2.73 -19.16 -13.67
CA LEU A 157 -4.16 -18.90 -13.50
C LEU A 157 -4.61 -17.64 -14.28
N LEU A 158 -3.77 -16.60 -14.29
CA LEU A 158 -4.01 -15.41 -15.12
C LEU A 158 -4.00 -15.76 -16.62
N GLY A 159 -3.05 -16.57 -17.08
CA GLY A 159 -3.01 -17.04 -18.46
C GLY A 159 -4.26 -17.82 -18.85
N ARG A 160 -4.79 -18.68 -17.96
CA ARG A 160 -6.08 -19.38 -18.18
C ARG A 160 -7.26 -18.42 -18.27
N LEU A 161 -7.31 -17.42 -17.38
CA LEU A 161 -8.35 -16.39 -17.38
C LEU A 161 -8.35 -15.64 -18.71
N ASN A 162 -7.18 -15.19 -19.16
CA ASN A 162 -7.02 -14.44 -20.40
C ASN A 162 -7.28 -15.31 -21.65
N ALA A 163 -6.92 -16.60 -21.63
CA ALA A 163 -7.23 -17.56 -22.70
C ALA A 163 -8.74 -17.76 -22.88
N ALA A 164 -9.50 -17.63 -21.80
CA ALA A 164 -10.96 -17.72 -21.81
C ALA A 164 -11.66 -16.40 -22.19
N GLY A 165 -10.93 -15.36 -22.59
CA GLY A 165 -11.50 -14.06 -22.97
C GLY A 165 -11.91 -13.18 -21.79
N LEU A 166 -11.45 -13.52 -20.58
CA LEU A 166 -11.74 -12.78 -19.35
C LEU A 166 -10.55 -11.94 -18.93
N SER A 167 -10.82 -10.69 -18.52
CA SER A 167 -9.83 -9.82 -17.87
C SER A 167 -10.20 -9.53 -16.43
N HIS A 168 -9.26 -9.05 -15.62
CA HIS A 168 -9.51 -8.71 -14.22
C HIS A 168 -8.98 -7.32 -13.84
N ASP A 169 -9.89 -6.40 -13.51
CA ASP A 169 -9.60 -4.98 -13.27
C ASP A 169 -8.96 -4.66 -11.89
N ASP A 170 -8.77 -5.65 -11.01
CA ASP A 170 -8.09 -5.49 -9.70
C ASP A 170 -7.13 -6.65 -9.39
N LEU A 171 -6.22 -6.96 -10.32
CA LEU A 171 -5.23 -8.03 -10.14
C LEU A 171 -4.19 -7.68 -9.07
N HIS A 172 -4.21 -8.43 -7.97
CA HIS A 172 -3.18 -8.38 -6.93
C HIS A 172 -3.07 -9.74 -6.23
N LEU A 173 -1.93 -10.02 -5.60
CA LEU A 173 -1.67 -11.33 -4.94
C LEU A 173 -2.71 -11.70 -3.86
N GLY A 174 -3.41 -10.71 -3.29
CA GLY A 174 -4.50 -10.93 -2.33
C GLY A 174 -5.81 -11.47 -2.94
N ASN A 175 -5.96 -11.47 -4.27
CA ASN A 175 -7.13 -12.01 -4.96
C ASN A 175 -6.89 -13.45 -5.47
N PHE A 176 -5.73 -14.03 -5.17
CA PHE A 176 -5.40 -15.42 -5.44
C PHE A 176 -5.42 -16.16 -4.11
N LEU A 177 -6.35 -17.10 -3.95
CA LEU A 177 -6.62 -17.80 -2.72
C LEU A 177 -6.23 -19.28 -2.87
N ARG A 178 -5.35 -19.77 -2.00
CA ARG A 178 -4.95 -21.19 -1.96
C ARG A 178 -5.84 -21.95 -0.99
N HIS A 179 -6.36 -23.09 -1.43
CA HIS A 179 -7.15 -24.01 -0.62
C HIS A 179 -7.07 -25.42 -1.23
N ASP A 180 -6.79 -26.45 -0.43
CA ASP A 180 -6.72 -27.86 -0.86
C ASP A 180 -5.95 -28.09 -2.17
N GLN A 181 -4.72 -27.57 -2.24
CA GLN A 181 -3.83 -27.58 -3.42
C GLN A 181 -4.33 -26.81 -4.67
N ALA A 182 -5.55 -26.28 -4.66
CA ALA A 182 -6.06 -25.43 -5.72
C ALA A 182 -5.71 -23.96 -5.47
N LEU A 183 -5.53 -23.22 -6.57
CA LEU A 183 -5.47 -21.77 -6.56
C LEU A 183 -6.75 -21.21 -7.18
N LEU A 184 -7.51 -20.47 -6.39
CA LEU A 184 -8.77 -19.87 -6.74
C LEU A 184 -8.61 -18.35 -6.95
N LEU A 185 -9.35 -17.81 -7.91
CA LEU A 185 -9.48 -16.37 -8.12
C LEU A 185 -10.75 -15.86 -7.42
N ILE A 186 -10.62 -14.78 -6.67
CA ILE A 186 -11.75 -14.13 -5.97
C ILE A 186 -11.99 -12.71 -6.50
N ASP A 187 -13.06 -12.08 -6.02
CA ASP A 187 -13.51 -10.72 -6.40
C ASP A 187 -14.13 -10.62 -7.81
N GLY A 188 -15.30 -11.24 -7.97
CA GLY A 188 -16.04 -11.25 -9.24
C GLY A 188 -16.36 -9.84 -9.77
N ASP A 189 -16.50 -8.82 -8.90
CA ASP A 189 -16.78 -7.45 -9.32
C ASP A 189 -15.70 -6.87 -10.26
N ALA A 190 -14.47 -7.40 -10.21
CA ALA A 190 -13.37 -6.98 -11.06
C ALA A 190 -13.28 -7.74 -12.40
N VAL A 191 -13.99 -8.86 -12.57
CA VAL A 191 -13.96 -9.67 -13.79
C VAL A 191 -14.73 -8.97 -14.92
N ARG A 192 -14.17 -9.03 -16.14
CA ARG A 192 -14.81 -8.55 -17.37
C ARG A 192 -14.75 -9.64 -18.43
N ASP A 193 -15.88 -9.86 -19.08
CA ASP A 193 -16.03 -10.76 -20.22
C ASP A 193 -15.91 -9.94 -21.51
N HIS A 194 -14.98 -10.32 -22.39
CA HIS A 194 -14.73 -9.66 -23.68
C HIS A 194 -15.25 -10.48 -24.87
N GLY A 195 -16.03 -11.53 -24.63
CA GLY A 195 -16.58 -12.40 -25.66
C GLY A 195 -15.80 -13.69 -25.82
N GLN A 196 -15.91 -14.31 -27.01
CA GLN A 196 -15.34 -15.63 -27.25
C GLN A 196 -13.88 -15.56 -27.69
N GLY A 197 -13.07 -16.47 -27.14
CA GLY A 197 -11.67 -16.65 -27.49
C GLY A 197 -10.70 -15.86 -26.60
N PRO A 198 -9.39 -16.01 -26.84
CA PRO A 198 -8.37 -15.37 -26.00
C PRO A 198 -8.48 -13.85 -26.02
N LEU A 199 -8.15 -13.21 -24.90
CA LEU A 199 -8.09 -11.76 -24.78
C LEU A 199 -7.19 -11.14 -25.86
N PRO A 200 -7.59 -9.99 -26.43
CA PRO A 200 -6.70 -9.20 -27.28
C PRO A 200 -5.44 -8.77 -26.52
N GLU A 201 -4.37 -8.52 -27.29
CA GLU A 201 -3.02 -8.24 -26.78
C GLU A 201 -2.98 -7.12 -25.73
N LYS A 202 -3.68 -6.01 -25.97
CA LYS A 202 -3.61 -4.83 -25.10
C LYS A 202 -4.25 -5.06 -23.71
N PRO A 203 -5.48 -5.61 -23.59
CA PRO A 203 -6.02 -6.08 -22.30
C PRO A 203 -5.14 -7.12 -21.61
N ALA A 204 -4.59 -8.09 -22.34
CA ALA A 204 -3.71 -9.11 -21.78
C ALA A 204 -2.40 -8.50 -21.20
N ALA A 205 -1.77 -7.60 -21.95
CA ALA A 205 -0.60 -6.83 -21.49
C ALA A 205 -0.89 -6.02 -20.23
N ARG A 206 -2.08 -5.40 -20.14
CA ARG A 206 -2.54 -4.65 -18.95
C ARG A 206 -2.66 -5.58 -17.74
N ASP A 207 -3.35 -6.69 -17.89
CA ASP A 207 -3.58 -7.64 -16.79
C ASP A 207 -2.26 -8.22 -16.27
N LEU A 208 -1.38 -8.65 -17.18
CA LEU A 208 -0.05 -9.14 -16.83
C LEU A 208 0.79 -8.04 -16.14
N ALA A 209 0.75 -6.82 -16.65
CA ALA A 209 1.40 -5.66 -16.03
C ALA A 209 0.88 -5.37 -14.60
N MET A 210 -0.42 -5.51 -14.34
CA MET A 210 -1.01 -5.33 -13.01
C MET A 210 -0.49 -6.34 -12.00
N LEU A 211 -0.32 -7.59 -12.40
CA LEU A 211 0.24 -8.63 -11.53
C LEU A 211 1.75 -8.42 -11.30
N ILE A 212 2.52 -8.14 -12.36
CA ILE A 212 3.97 -7.83 -12.26
C ILE A 212 4.20 -6.60 -11.37
N ALA A 213 3.33 -5.58 -11.45
CA ALA A 213 3.45 -4.36 -10.65
C ALA A 213 3.18 -4.57 -9.14
N GLN A 214 2.79 -5.77 -8.71
CA GLN A 214 2.77 -6.15 -7.29
C GLN A 214 4.16 -6.50 -6.76
N LEU A 215 5.08 -6.92 -7.64
CA LEU A 215 6.41 -7.37 -7.27
C LEU A 215 7.36 -6.18 -7.06
N PRO A 216 8.31 -6.28 -6.10
CA PRO A 216 9.39 -5.32 -5.98
C PRO A 216 10.18 -5.21 -7.29
N ARG A 217 10.72 -4.03 -7.60
CA ARG A 217 11.48 -3.82 -8.86
C ARG A 217 12.76 -4.65 -8.97
N THR A 218 13.25 -5.20 -7.87
CA THR A 218 14.35 -6.18 -7.88
C THR A 218 14.01 -7.43 -8.71
N TRP A 219 12.72 -7.68 -8.98
CA TRP A 219 12.25 -8.76 -9.85
C TRP A 219 12.34 -8.48 -11.35
N ASP A 220 12.60 -7.25 -11.80
CA ASP A 220 12.55 -6.90 -13.24
C ASP A 220 13.48 -7.78 -14.10
N GLY A 221 14.60 -8.27 -13.54
CA GLY A 221 15.52 -9.21 -14.19
C GLY A 221 15.20 -10.70 -14.02
N HIS A 222 14.13 -11.05 -13.30
CA HIS A 222 13.80 -12.42 -12.88
C HIS A 222 12.36 -12.85 -13.25
N LEU A 223 11.72 -12.13 -14.18
CA LEU A 223 10.32 -12.38 -14.55
C LEU A 223 10.13 -13.62 -15.45
N GLN A 224 11.18 -14.08 -16.13
CA GLN A 224 11.07 -15.10 -17.18
C GLN A 224 10.30 -16.37 -16.76
N PRO A 225 10.56 -17.00 -15.59
CA PRO A 225 9.81 -18.19 -15.20
C PRO A 225 8.32 -17.91 -14.95
N LEU A 226 7.96 -16.69 -14.54
CA LEU A 226 6.58 -16.27 -14.33
C LEU A 226 5.87 -16.02 -15.67
N LEU A 227 6.59 -15.39 -16.62
CA LEU A 227 6.12 -15.20 -17.99
C LEU A 227 5.92 -16.53 -18.71
N ASP A 228 6.83 -17.50 -18.54
CA ASP A 228 6.70 -18.85 -19.09
C ASP A 228 5.45 -19.56 -18.55
N ALA A 229 5.16 -19.43 -17.24
CA ALA A 229 3.97 -20.00 -16.62
C ALA A 229 2.67 -19.39 -17.18
N TYR A 230 2.66 -18.07 -17.40
CA TYR A 230 1.56 -17.36 -18.07
C TYR A 230 1.38 -17.85 -19.52
N ARG A 231 2.46 -17.85 -20.32
CA ARG A 231 2.46 -18.26 -21.73
C ARG A 231 1.91 -19.65 -21.93
N LYS A 232 2.34 -20.59 -21.07
CA LYS A 232 1.90 -22.00 -21.11
C LYS A 232 0.38 -22.15 -21.06
N SER A 233 -0.31 -21.23 -20.37
CA SER A 233 -1.77 -21.26 -20.24
C SER A 233 -2.49 -20.38 -21.26
N MET A 234 -1.91 -19.22 -21.61
CA MET A 234 -2.49 -18.28 -22.58
C MET A 234 -2.35 -18.75 -24.04
N GLY A 235 -1.25 -19.44 -24.37
CA GLY A 235 -0.88 -19.85 -25.72
C GLY A 235 -0.03 -18.82 -26.48
N SER A 236 -0.02 -17.56 -26.07
CA SER A 236 0.83 -16.51 -26.62
C SER A 236 1.21 -15.46 -25.57
N ASP A 237 2.32 -14.75 -25.82
CA ASP A 237 2.75 -13.61 -25.02
C ASP A 237 2.28 -12.30 -25.65
N PRO A 238 1.93 -11.27 -24.84
CA PRO A 238 1.88 -9.91 -25.34
C PRO A 238 3.26 -9.47 -25.85
N ASN A 239 3.32 -8.57 -26.83
CA ASN A 239 4.60 -8.00 -27.28
C ASN A 239 5.31 -7.29 -26.12
N ASP A 240 6.62 -7.52 -26.00
CA ASP A 240 7.51 -6.90 -25.00
C ASP A 240 7.33 -5.38 -24.89
N ALA A 241 7.22 -4.67 -26.02
CA ALA A 241 7.04 -3.23 -26.03
C ALA A 241 5.68 -2.82 -25.43
N GLY A 242 4.63 -3.58 -25.74
CA GLY A 242 3.28 -3.38 -25.19
C GLY A 242 3.23 -3.64 -23.69
N LEU A 243 3.85 -4.74 -23.25
CA LEU A 243 3.96 -5.09 -21.83
C LEU A 243 4.77 -4.05 -21.05
N ALA A 244 5.90 -3.58 -21.60
CA ALA A 244 6.74 -2.57 -20.95
C ALA A 244 6.01 -1.24 -20.74
N GLU A 245 5.27 -0.75 -21.74
CA GLU A 245 4.48 0.47 -21.60
C GLU A 245 3.29 0.28 -20.64
N ALA A 246 2.62 -0.87 -20.67
CA ALA A 246 1.57 -1.21 -19.71
C ALA A 246 2.10 -1.25 -18.27
N LEU A 247 3.25 -1.90 -18.04
CA LEU A 247 3.89 -2.00 -16.72
C LEU A 247 4.32 -0.63 -16.19
N LYS A 248 4.89 0.22 -17.04
CA LYS A 248 5.24 1.59 -16.70
C LYS A 248 4.01 2.42 -16.33
N ALA A 249 2.93 2.33 -17.10
CA ALA A 249 1.68 3.02 -16.82
C ALA A 249 1.07 2.57 -15.49
N GLU A 250 1.05 1.26 -15.25
CA GLU A 250 0.48 0.64 -14.06
C GLU A 250 1.27 0.99 -12.79
N ARG A 251 2.59 0.86 -12.80
CA ARG A 251 3.45 1.29 -11.69
C ARG A 251 3.25 2.78 -11.37
N ALA A 252 3.16 3.62 -12.40
CA ALA A 252 2.90 5.04 -12.22
C ALA A 252 1.50 5.32 -11.66
N TRP A 253 0.49 4.54 -12.06
CA TRP A 253 -0.87 4.63 -11.52
C TRP A 253 -0.93 4.19 -10.06
N ARG A 254 -0.38 3.02 -9.70
CA ARG A 254 -0.32 2.49 -8.33
C ARG A 254 0.33 3.47 -7.37
N LEU A 255 1.45 4.06 -7.77
CA LEU A 255 2.11 5.09 -6.98
C LEU A 255 1.21 6.31 -6.76
N ARG A 256 0.54 6.81 -7.82
CA ARG A 256 -0.39 7.94 -7.69
C ARG A 256 -1.57 7.59 -6.78
N ASP A 257 -2.19 6.44 -6.98
CA ASP A 257 -3.33 5.97 -6.18
C ASP A 257 -2.96 5.84 -4.69
N TYR A 258 -1.80 5.22 -4.38
CA TYR A 258 -1.31 5.14 -3.01
C TYR A 258 -1.06 6.52 -2.40
N LEU A 259 -0.34 7.40 -3.10
CA LEU A 259 -0.05 8.74 -2.60
C LEU A 259 -1.31 9.58 -2.40
N ASP A 260 -2.31 9.39 -3.24
CA ASP A 260 -3.60 10.03 -3.13
C ASP A 260 -4.39 9.54 -1.91
N LYS A 261 -4.28 8.24 -1.56
CA LYS A 261 -4.88 7.66 -0.34
C LYS A 261 -4.32 8.29 0.94
N THR A 262 -3.05 8.72 0.95
CA THR A 262 -2.43 9.41 2.11
C THR A 262 -3.16 10.69 2.53
N GLY A 263 -4.02 11.23 1.66
CA GLY A 263 -4.83 12.44 1.87
C GLY A 263 -6.32 12.20 2.06
N ARG A 264 -6.78 10.95 2.11
CA ARG A 264 -8.20 10.58 2.14
C ARG A 264 -8.49 9.62 3.29
N ASP A 265 -9.68 9.76 3.86
CA ASP A 265 -10.14 8.86 4.92
C ASP A 265 -10.40 7.46 4.33
N CYS A 266 -9.55 6.50 4.68
CA CYS A 266 -9.57 5.13 4.17
C CYS A 266 -9.06 4.14 5.23
N THR A 267 -8.89 2.87 4.89
CA THR A 267 -8.44 1.84 5.84
C THR A 267 -7.06 2.15 6.43
N LEU A 268 -6.14 2.73 5.65
CA LEU A 268 -4.78 3.05 6.10
C LEU A 268 -4.66 4.40 6.80
N PHE A 269 -5.49 5.37 6.43
CA PHE A 269 -5.37 6.76 6.90
C PHE A 269 -6.68 7.25 7.48
N ARG A 270 -6.64 7.88 8.65
CA ARG A 270 -7.72 8.70 9.19
C ARG A 270 -7.47 10.14 8.76
N VAL A 271 -8.47 10.76 8.13
CA VAL A 271 -8.34 12.14 7.64
C VAL A 271 -9.48 13.00 8.16
N THR A 272 -9.14 14.06 8.87
CA THR A 272 -10.08 15.07 9.36
C THR A 272 -9.90 16.36 8.57
N LYS A 273 -11.00 16.92 8.05
CA LYS A 273 -10.99 18.19 7.32
C LYS A 273 -11.92 19.17 8.03
N ARG A 274 -11.36 20.27 8.54
CA ARG A 274 -12.08 21.42 9.08
C ARG A 274 -11.70 22.65 8.26
N PHE A 275 -12.51 23.70 8.35
CA PHE A 275 -12.24 24.94 7.63
C PHE A 275 -10.86 25.52 7.95
N ASN A 276 -10.42 25.39 9.22
CA ASN A 276 -9.16 25.94 9.69
C ASN A 276 -8.01 24.92 9.83
N ARG A 277 -8.25 23.65 9.51
CA ARG A 277 -7.31 22.57 9.87
C ARG A 277 -7.51 21.32 9.03
N PHE A 278 -6.39 20.74 8.59
CA PHE A 278 -6.35 19.44 7.92
C PHE A 278 -5.43 18.51 8.69
N GLU A 279 -5.87 17.27 8.87
CA GLU A 279 -5.11 16.22 9.53
C GLU A 279 -5.15 14.95 8.69
N ALA A 280 -3.99 14.34 8.50
CA ALA A 280 -3.87 12.97 8.02
C ALA A 280 -2.99 12.19 9.00
N VAL A 281 -3.47 11.07 9.49
CA VAL A 281 -2.73 10.20 10.42
C VAL A 281 -2.83 8.76 9.96
N VAL A 282 -1.74 8.00 10.08
CA VAL A 282 -1.77 6.55 9.91
C VAL A 282 -2.80 6.01 10.90
N ARG A 283 -3.82 5.31 10.40
CA ARG A 283 -5.03 5.03 11.19
C ARG A 283 -4.73 4.25 12.48
N ALA A 284 -3.79 3.31 12.42
CA ALA A 284 -3.35 2.55 13.59
C ALA A 284 -2.73 3.42 14.69
N GLU A 285 -2.12 4.55 14.32
CA GLU A 285 -1.44 5.48 15.22
C GLU A 285 -2.38 6.57 15.75
N ALA A 286 -3.62 6.65 15.23
CA ALA A 286 -4.50 7.77 15.49
C ALA A 286 -4.92 7.92 16.96
N ALA A 287 -5.01 6.81 17.70
CA ALA A 287 -5.36 6.83 19.12
C ALA A 287 -4.17 7.31 19.97
N ALA A 288 -3.01 6.69 19.81
CA ALA A 288 -1.79 7.04 20.54
C ALA A 288 -1.34 8.47 20.27
N LEU A 289 -1.48 8.96 19.04
CA LEU A 289 -1.09 10.33 18.68
C LEU A 289 -2.14 11.39 18.99
N ALA A 290 -3.35 11.05 19.44
CA ALA A 290 -4.42 12.03 19.63
C ALA A 290 -4.01 13.23 20.50
N PRO A 291 -3.33 13.06 21.65
CA PRO A 291 -2.85 14.20 22.46
C PRO A 291 -1.85 15.10 21.72
N LEU A 292 -0.94 14.50 20.94
CA LEU A 292 0.05 15.23 20.14
C LEU A 292 -0.63 15.99 19.00
N LEU A 293 -1.59 15.33 18.34
CA LEU A 293 -2.35 15.93 17.27
C LEU A 293 -3.08 17.15 17.81
N ASP A 294 -3.79 17.08 18.93
CA ASP A 294 -4.59 18.21 19.42
C ASP A 294 -3.75 19.46 19.71
N ALA A 295 -2.55 19.31 20.28
CA ALA A 295 -1.71 20.44 20.72
C ALA A 295 -0.22 20.32 20.33
N PRO A 296 0.16 20.31 19.03
CA PRO A 296 1.50 19.96 18.59
C PRO A 296 2.57 20.95 19.07
N ASP A 297 2.26 22.25 19.12
CA ASP A 297 3.20 23.28 19.57
C ASP A 297 3.55 23.09 21.08
N ARG A 298 2.57 22.75 21.93
CA ARG A 298 2.79 22.49 23.37
C ARG A 298 3.74 21.30 23.59
N TRP A 299 3.54 20.23 22.83
CA TRP A 299 4.41 19.06 22.89
C TRP A 299 5.82 19.35 22.39
N MET A 300 5.96 20.17 21.34
CA MET A 300 7.27 20.61 20.87
C MET A 300 8.02 21.49 21.88
N GLU A 301 7.30 22.33 22.62
CA GLU A 301 7.86 23.20 23.67
C GLU A 301 8.33 22.39 24.89
N ALA A 302 7.57 21.38 25.30
CA ALA A 302 7.93 20.47 26.39
C ALA A 302 9.01 19.44 25.99
N GLY A 303 9.14 19.15 24.69
CA GLY A 303 10.09 18.19 24.17
C GLY A 303 11.54 18.69 24.09
N THR A 304 12.43 17.80 23.62
CA THR A 304 13.84 18.15 23.41
C THR A 304 14.03 18.82 22.06
N SER A 305 14.52 20.05 22.03
CA SER A 305 14.73 20.78 20.79
C SER A 305 15.93 20.23 20.01
N LEU A 306 15.70 19.77 18.77
CA LEU A 306 16.75 19.29 17.87
C LEU A 306 17.24 20.39 16.92
N LYS A 307 16.33 21.25 16.45
CA LYS A 307 16.65 22.38 15.56
C LYS A 307 15.68 23.53 15.80
N ARG A 308 16.20 24.73 16.03
CA ARG A 308 15.41 25.98 16.05
C ARG A 308 15.84 26.86 14.88
N GLY A 309 14.97 27.03 13.90
CA GLY A 309 15.22 27.92 12.77
C GLY A 309 13.97 28.69 12.37
N ASN A 310 14.19 29.85 11.73
CA ASN A 310 13.09 30.70 11.24
C ASN A 310 12.24 29.97 10.20
N THR A 311 12.83 29.05 9.45
CA THR A 311 12.15 28.29 8.38
C THR A 311 11.50 27.01 8.88
N CYS A 312 12.07 26.35 9.88
CA CYS A 312 11.53 25.14 10.49
C CYS A 312 12.05 24.95 11.92
N THR A 313 11.19 24.36 12.76
CA THR A 313 11.52 23.96 14.13
C THR A 313 11.37 22.44 14.21
N VAL A 314 12.31 21.76 14.86
CA VAL A 314 12.30 20.31 15.05
C VAL A 314 12.50 20.00 16.52
N ALA A 315 11.63 19.17 17.07
CA ALA A 315 11.71 18.69 18.45
C ALA A 315 11.50 17.17 18.49
N ARG A 316 12.23 16.51 19.39
CA ARG A 316 11.96 15.14 19.81
C ARG A 316 10.91 15.18 20.92
N VAL A 317 9.86 14.39 20.78
CA VAL A 317 8.74 14.31 21.71
C VAL A 317 8.52 12.86 22.08
N GLU A 318 8.23 12.60 23.35
CA GLU A 318 7.85 11.27 23.83
C GLU A 318 6.34 11.22 24.08
N ILE A 319 5.66 10.25 23.47
CA ILE A 319 4.21 10.04 23.63
C ILE A 319 3.94 8.55 23.75
N ASP A 320 3.18 8.15 24.79
CA ASP A 320 2.93 6.74 25.13
C ASP A 320 4.21 5.88 25.17
N GLY A 321 5.30 6.43 25.73
CA GLY A 321 6.61 5.76 25.80
C GLY A 321 7.34 5.61 24.46
N ARG A 322 6.80 6.18 23.36
CA ARG A 322 7.43 6.16 22.04
C ARG A 322 8.09 7.51 21.73
N ALA A 323 9.36 7.45 21.35
CA ALA A 323 10.07 8.62 20.83
C ALA A 323 9.62 8.95 19.39
N THR A 324 9.19 10.19 19.19
CA THR A 324 8.76 10.75 17.91
C THR A 324 9.54 12.03 17.61
N VAL A 325 9.55 12.42 16.33
CA VAL A 325 10.10 13.72 15.89
C VAL A 325 8.97 14.54 15.29
N VAL A 326 8.81 15.75 15.79
CA VAL A 326 7.85 16.72 15.27
C VAL A 326 8.61 17.84 14.56
N LYS A 327 8.34 18.01 13.27
CA LYS A 327 8.91 19.06 12.44
C LYS A 327 7.83 20.07 12.04
N ARG A 328 7.92 21.28 12.58
CA ARG A 328 7.07 22.42 12.22
C ARG A 328 7.68 23.21 11.07
N TYR A 329 6.92 23.40 10.01
CA TYR A 329 7.24 24.24 8.87
C TYR A 329 6.56 25.60 9.03
N ASN A 330 7.37 26.64 9.22
CA ASN A 330 6.86 28.01 9.39
C ASN A 330 6.60 28.66 8.01
N LEU A 331 5.65 29.60 7.98
CA LEU A 331 5.45 30.51 6.85
C LEU A 331 6.52 31.62 6.93
N LYS A 332 7.37 31.79 5.90
CA LYS A 332 8.25 32.96 5.78
C LYS A 332 7.52 34.10 5.06
N ASN A 333 7.58 35.31 5.63
CA ASN A 333 7.24 36.65 5.12
C ASN A 333 5.94 36.78 4.29
N LEU A 334 4.94 37.49 4.85
CA LEU A 334 3.61 37.73 4.26
C LEU A 334 3.64 38.19 2.79
N ARG A 335 4.62 39.01 2.39
CA ARG A 335 4.77 39.54 1.02
C ARG A 335 5.26 38.54 -0.03
N HIS A 336 5.72 37.35 0.36
CA HIS A 336 6.03 36.20 -0.52
C HIS A 336 5.08 35.02 -0.31
N SER A 337 4.11 35.15 0.60
CA SER A 337 3.26 34.05 1.06
C SER A 337 2.01 33.82 0.20
N LEU A 338 1.51 34.83 -0.52
CA LEU A 338 0.19 34.74 -1.18
C LEU A 338 0.12 33.62 -2.23
N SER A 339 1.16 33.42 -3.05
CA SER A 339 1.20 32.31 -4.02
C SER A 339 1.47 30.95 -3.38
N ARG A 340 1.99 30.92 -2.15
CA ARG A 340 2.26 29.70 -1.38
C ARG A 340 1.07 29.22 -0.59
N LEU A 341 0.12 30.10 -0.23
CA LEU A 341 -1.12 29.71 0.45
C LEU A 341 -1.94 28.71 -0.37
N TRP A 342 -1.88 28.79 -1.70
CA TRP A 342 -2.60 27.88 -2.61
C TRP A 342 -1.81 26.61 -2.95
N ARG A 343 -0.50 26.57 -2.63
CA ARG A 343 0.38 25.44 -2.94
C ARG A 343 0.43 24.48 -1.76
N PRO A 344 0.63 23.18 -2.01
CA PRO A 344 0.84 22.24 -0.91
C PRO A 344 1.97 22.69 0.03
N SER A 345 1.75 22.59 1.34
CA SER A 345 2.77 22.96 2.32
C SER A 345 4.00 22.06 2.21
N ARG A 346 5.14 22.52 2.74
CA ARG A 346 6.34 21.69 2.84
C ARG A 346 6.13 20.45 3.70
N GLY A 347 5.28 20.54 4.72
CA GLY A 347 4.83 19.38 5.51
C GLY A 347 4.08 18.37 4.64
N TRP A 348 3.10 18.83 3.86
CA TRP A 348 2.38 17.97 2.91
C TRP A 348 3.29 17.33 1.88
N HIS A 349 4.22 18.09 1.33
CA HIS A 349 5.20 17.57 0.39
C HIS A 349 6.07 16.47 1.04
N SER A 350 6.64 16.76 2.20
CA SER A 350 7.49 15.80 2.93
C SER A 350 6.72 14.54 3.33
N TRP A 351 5.45 14.67 3.73
CA TRP A 351 4.55 13.55 3.99
C TRP A 351 4.39 12.64 2.77
N ARG A 352 4.13 13.23 1.59
CA ARG A 352 4.01 12.47 0.34
C ARG A 352 5.31 11.81 -0.08
N GLU A 353 6.44 12.51 0.04
CA GLU A 353 7.73 11.94 -0.35
C GLU A 353 8.19 10.84 0.63
N ALA A 354 7.91 10.95 1.92
CA ALA A 354 8.16 9.86 2.88
C ALA A 354 7.39 8.59 2.50
N HIS A 355 6.10 8.72 2.18
CA HIS A 355 5.29 7.60 1.68
C HIS A 355 5.78 7.07 0.32
N ARG A 356 6.26 7.94 -0.58
CA ARG A 356 6.86 7.53 -1.86
C ARG A 356 8.11 6.68 -1.63
N LEU A 357 9.04 7.14 -0.79
CA LEU A 357 10.27 6.42 -0.49
C LEU A 357 9.97 5.04 0.09
N ARG A 358 9.07 4.95 1.07
CA ARG A 358 8.65 3.66 1.65
C ARG A 358 8.05 2.72 0.62
N LEU A 359 7.28 3.21 -0.35
CA LEU A 359 6.74 2.37 -1.43
C LEU A 359 7.86 1.81 -2.34
N PHE A 360 8.95 2.54 -2.49
CA PHE A 360 10.12 2.09 -3.25
C PHE A 360 11.14 1.30 -2.44
N GLY A 361 10.85 1.00 -1.16
CA GLY A 361 11.78 0.32 -0.27
C GLY A 361 12.97 1.18 0.15
N ILE A 362 12.88 2.51 0.01
CA ILE A 362 13.89 3.42 0.54
C ILE A 362 13.52 3.76 1.99
N SER A 363 14.45 3.47 2.92
CA SER A 363 14.26 3.71 4.34
C SER A 363 14.19 5.21 4.65
N THR A 364 13.24 5.58 5.49
CA THR A 364 13.04 6.92 6.04
C THR A 364 12.27 6.76 7.36
N PRO A 365 12.44 7.64 8.36
CA PRO A 365 11.66 7.54 9.59
C PRO A 365 10.16 7.50 9.28
N ALA A 366 9.42 6.57 9.89
CA ALA A 366 8.06 6.30 9.47
C ALA A 366 7.19 7.56 9.61
N PRO A 367 6.52 8.01 8.54
CA PRO A 367 5.60 9.13 8.62
C PRO A 367 4.34 8.70 9.35
N LEU A 368 4.08 9.30 10.52
CA LEU A 368 2.96 8.93 11.38
C LEU A 368 1.76 9.84 11.19
N ALA A 369 2.00 11.15 11.13
CA ALA A 369 0.94 12.12 10.91
C ALA A 369 1.41 13.43 10.24
N LEU A 370 0.44 14.12 9.65
CA LEU A 370 0.55 15.46 9.10
C LEU A 370 -0.59 16.33 9.62
N ILE A 371 -0.24 17.50 10.14
CA ILE A 371 -1.18 18.57 10.49
C ILE A 371 -0.88 19.76 9.58
N GLU A 372 -1.91 20.38 9.01
CA GLU A 372 -1.79 21.61 8.23
C GLU A 372 -2.85 22.60 8.70
N GLU A 373 -2.41 23.78 9.13
CA GLU A 373 -3.31 24.91 9.35
C GLU A 373 -3.92 25.36 8.03
N ARG A 374 -5.20 25.71 8.06
CA ARG A 374 -5.92 26.16 6.87
C ARG A 374 -6.81 27.36 7.14
N TRP A 375 -7.27 27.95 6.06
CA TRP A 375 -8.45 28.80 6.02
C TRP A 375 -9.12 28.54 4.66
N GLY A 376 -9.99 27.53 4.62
CA GLY A 376 -10.50 26.95 3.37
C GLY A 376 -9.36 26.40 2.49
N PRO A 377 -9.16 26.92 1.27
CA PRO A 377 -8.07 26.46 0.37
C PRO A 377 -6.69 27.02 0.74
N LEU A 378 -6.62 28.07 1.58
CA LEU A 378 -5.37 28.69 1.99
C LEU A 378 -4.68 27.83 3.05
N ARG A 379 -3.39 27.56 2.87
CA ARG A 379 -2.58 26.67 3.72
C ARG A 379 -1.54 27.45 4.51
N GLY A 380 -1.45 27.16 5.80
CA GLY A 380 -0.62 27.86 6.77
C GLY A 380 0.61 27.08 7.22
N ARG A 381 0.89 27.07 8.53
CA ARG A 381 1.92 26.22 9.13
C ARG A 381 1.56 24.75 8.97
N ALA A 382 2.57 23.90 8.97
CA ALA A 382 2.37 22.46 8.93
C ALA A 382 3.30 21.74 9.90
N TRP A 383 2.85 20.62 10.45
CA TRP A 383 3.62 19.76 11.33
C TRP A 383 3.67 18.36 10.71
N LEU A 384 4.88 17.87 10.48
CA LEU A 384 5.12 16.48 10.13
C LEU A 384 5.59 15.75 11.38
N ILE A 385 4.93 14.63 11.68
CA ILE A 385 5.24 13.78 12.83
C ILE A 385 5.75 12.46 12.30
N THR A 386 6.96 12.09 12.69
CA THR A 386 7.59 10.82 12.30
C THR A 386 8.04 10.06 13.53
N GLU A 387 8.36 8.78 13.36
CA GLU A 387 9.19 8.07 14.34
C GLU A 387 10.54 8.77 14.53
N HIS A 388 11.12 8.59 15.71
CA HIS A 388 12.49 8.98 15.96
C HIS A 388 13.46 7.92 15.45
N CYS A 389 14.43 8.32 14.62
CA CYS A 389 15.58 7.49 14.29
C CYS A 389 16.72 7.82 15.28
N PRO A 390 17.20 6.84 16.07
CA PRO A 390 18.36 7.03 16.95
C PRO A 390 19.69 6.98 16.18
N GLY A 391 19.65 6.63 14.89
CA GLY A 391 20.82 6.49 14.04
C GLY A 391 21.65 7.77 13.92
N ARG A 392 22.97 7.59 13.79
CA ARG A 392 23.92 8.70 13.61
C ARG A 392 23.90 9.16 12.16
N ASP A 393 24.09 10.46 11.95
CA ASP A 393 24.23 10.94 10.59
C ASP A 393 25.56 10.49 9.97
N LEU A 394 25.56 10.26 8.65
CA LEU A 394 26.71 9.67 7.96
C LEU A 394 27.96 10.56 7.99
N LEU A 395 27.81 11.87 8.15
CA LEU A 395 28.97 12.76 8.27
C LEU A 395 29.75 12.45 9.55
N ALA A 396 29.02 12.19 10.64
CA ALA A 396 29.61 11.82 11.92
C ALA A 396 29.91 10.31 12.05
N HIS A 397 29.31 9.45 11.24
CA HIS A 397 29.46 7.99 11.32
C HIS A 397 30.63 7.46 10.47
N LEU A 398 30.80 7.97 9.25
CA LEU A 398 31.80 7.45 8.32
C LEU A 398 33.16 8.14 8.51
N ASP A 399 34.22 7.33 8.54
CA ASP A 399 35.60 7.81 8.58
C ASP A 399 36.10 8.14 7.16
N PRO A 400 36.52 9.38 6.88
CA PRO A 400 37.07 9.74 5.57
C PRO A 400 38.28 8.89 5.14
N GLY A 401 39.08 8.39 6.09
CA GLY A 401 40.31 7.65 5.82
C GLY A 401 40.09 6.24 5.27
N ASN A 402 38.89 5.69 5.41
CA ASN A 402 38.57 4.30 5.13
C ASN A 402 37.40 4.17 4.14
N GLU A 403 37.29 3.02 3.47
CA GLU A 403 36.05 2.67 2.79
C GLU A 403 34.92 2.44 3.81
N PRO A 404 33.64 2.64 3.45
CA PRO A 404 32.54 2.29 4.34
C PRO A 404 32.60 0.80 4.71
N PRO A 405 32.24 0.42 5.94
CA PRO A 405 32.11 -0.99 6.27
C PRO A 405 31.08 -1.68 5.37
N ALA A 406 31.19 -3.00 5.21
CA ALA A 406 30.47 -3.73 4.17
C ALA A 406 28.94 -3.57 4.21
N ALA A 407 28.34 -3.50 5.40
CA ALA A 407 26.90 -3.32 5.57
C ALA A 407 26.46 -1.92 5.08
N GLU A 408 27.16 -0.87 5.52
CA GLU A 408 26.94 0.51 5.10
C GLU A 408 27.17 0.67 3.60
N ALA A 409 28.23 0.06 3.06
CA ALA A 409 28.54 0.06 1.64
C ALA A 409 27.39 -0.54 0.82
N ALA A 410 26.87 -1.69 1.23
CA ALA A 410 25.73 -2.34 0.57
C ALA A 410 24.44 -1.51 0.67
N ALA A 411 24.17 -0.92 1.85
CA ALA A 411 23.01 -0.07 2.07
C ALA A 411 23.06 1.22 1.24
N LEU A 412 24.24 1.87 1.15
CA LEU A 412 24.46 3.05 0.32
C LEU A 412 24.27 2.76 -1.16
N GLN A 413 24.88 1.68 -1.66
CA GLN A 413 24.72 1.26 -3.06
C GLN A 413 23.24 0.99 -3.38
N THR A 414 22.54 0.26 -2.52
CA THR A 414 21.10 -0.02 -2.67
C THR A 414 20.26 1.25 -2.68
N LEU A 415 20.52 2.17 -1.74
CA LEU A 415 19.84 3.46 -1.64
C LEU A 415 20.01 4.28 -2.92
N PHE A 416 21.25 4.50 -3.36
CA PHE A 416 21.53 5.39 -4.49
C PHE A 416 21.15 4.77 -5.83
N ALA A 417 21.35 3.46 -6.01
CA ALA A 417 20.84 2.75 -7.18
C ALA A 417 19.31 2.86 -7.28
N THR A 418 18.60 2.75 -6.15
CA THR A 418 17.14 2.89 -6.12
C THR A 418 16.70 4.33 -6.41
N LEU A 419 17.31 5.34 -5.79
CA LEU A 419 17.02 6.75 -6.08
C LEU A 419 17.22 7.07 -7.56
N TYR A 420 18.33 6.64 -8.15
CA TYR A 420 18.66 6.87 -9.55
C TYR A 420 17.69 6.16 -10.50
N ARG A 421 17.40 4.87 -10.25
CA ARG A 421 16.44 4.06 -11.03
C ARG A 421 15.04 4.69 -11.02
N GLU A 422 14.58 5.16 -9.86
CA GLU A 422 13.26 5.79 -9.72
C GLU A 422 13.23 7.26 -10.16
N ARG A 423 14.37 7.79 -10.61
CA ARG A 423 14.57 9.19 -11.02
C ARG A 423 14.23 10.18 -9.91
N ILE A 424 14.68 9.91 -8.69
CA ILE A 424 14.43 10.72 -7.51
C ILE A 424 15.69 11.52 -7.16
N SER A 425 15.56 12.84 -7.07
CA SER A 425 16.57 13.71 -6.48
C SER A 425 16.11 14.14 -5.10
N HIS A 426 17.01 14.18 -4.12
CA HIS A 426 16.75 14.73 -2.80
C HIS A 426 16.67 16.26 -2.82
N GLY A 427 17.50 16.94 -3.62
CA GLY A 427 17.58 18.41 -3.69
C GLY A 427 18.35 19.09 -2.54
N ASP A 428 18.64 18.36 -1.46
CA ASP A 428 19.48 18.79 -0.33
C ASP A 428 20.38 17.64 0.13
N LEU A 429 20.89 16.82 -0.81
CA LEU A 429 21.65 15.62 -0.47
C LEU A 429 22.99 15.96 0.19
N LYS A 430 23.04 15.88 1.52
CA LYS A 430 24.23 16.03 2.34
C LYS A 430 24.31 14.84 3.30
N ALA A 431 25.52 14.51 3.73
CA ALA A 431 25.74 13.38 4.64
C ALA A 431 24.95 13.50 5.96
N SER A 432 24.72 14.72 6.45
CA SER A 432 23.87 14.97 7.64
C SER A 432 22.36 14.71 7.46
N ASN A 433 21.89 14.46 6.24
CA ASN A 433 20.50 14.07 5.94
C ASN A 433 20.35 12.54 5.70
N LEU A 434 21.41 11.77 5.92
CA LEU A 434 21.42 10.32 5.83
C LEU A 434 21.80 9.78 7.20
N LEU A 435 20.94 8.95 7.80
CA LEU A 435 21.15 8.39 9.13
C LEU A 435 21.41 6.88 9.02
N TRP A 436 22.46 6.39 9.66
CA TRP A 436 22.69 4.95 9.81
C TRP A 436 22.07 4.47 11.11
N ASP A 437 21.10 3.56 11.03
CA ASP A 437 20.40 3.02 12.21
C ASP A 437 20.94 1.66 12.70
N GLY A 438 22.00 1.15 12.05
CA GLY A 438 22.61 -0.16 12.31
C GLY A 438 22.26 -1.23 11.26
N ASP A 439 21.28 -0.96 10.40
CA ASP A 439 20.84 -1.90 9.35
C ASP A 439 20.64 -1.19 8.00
N GLU A 440 19.92 -0.06 8.01
CA GLU A 440 19.59 0.70 6.82
C GLU A 440 20.05 2.16 6.91
N VAL A 441 20.28 2.78 5.74
CA VAL A 441 20.45 4.22 5.63
C VAL A 441 19.09 4.89 5.50
N LYS A 442 18.66 5.62 6.54
CA LYS A 442 17.41 6.39 6.53
C LYS A 442 17.61 7.79 5.97
N VAL A 443 16.82 8.16 4.98
CA VAL A 443 16.82 9.51 4.39
C VAL A 443 15.89 10.44 5.16
N ILE A 444 16.36 11.62 5.54
CA ILE A 444 15.57 12.66 6.21
C ILE A 444 15.56 13.97 5.40
N ASP A 445 14.79 14.97 5.87
CA ASP A 445 14.65 16.28 5.22
C ASP A 445 14.13 16.24 3.76
N LEU A 446 12.96 15.62 3.59
CA LEU A 446 12.36 15.36 2.28
C LEU A 446 11.61 16.54 1.65
N ASP A 447 11.78 17.77 2.17
CA ASP A 447 10.96 18.92 1.75
C ASP A 447 11.34 19.51 0.38
N ALA A 448 12.54 19.19 -0.11
CA ALA A 448 13.04 19.55 -1.44
C ALA A 448 13.04 18.39 -2.45
N MET A 449 12.72 17.16 -2.00
CA MET A 449 12.81 15.94 -2.80
C MET A 449 11.87 15.96 -4.00
N ARG A 450 12.26 15.37 -5.13
CA ARG A 450 11.44 15.33 -6.34
C ARG A 450 11.65 14.05 -7.11
N GLN A 451 10.55 13.44 -7.56
CA GLN A 451 10.59 12.46 -8.63
C GLN A 451 10.44 13.15 -10.00
N HIS A 452 11.36 12.82 -10.91
CA HIS A 452 11.44 13.42 -12.24
C HIS A 452 10.78 12.52 -13.28
N ARG A 453 9.93 13.10 -14.13
CA ARG A 453 9.36 12.38 -15.28
C ARG A 453 10.35 12.25 -16.44
N ASN A 454 11.21 13.26 -16.61
CA ASN A 454 12.14 13.36 -17.73
C ASN A 454 13.58 13.03 -17.28
N ALA A 455 14.30 12.27 -18.10
CA ALA A 455 15.67 11.85 -17.81
C ALA A 455 16.66 13.03 -17.75
N ALA A 456 16.52 14.04 -18.62
CA ALA A 456 17.40 15.20 -18.64
C ALA A 456 17.17 16.14 -17.44
N THR A 457 15.95 16.24 -16.91
CA THR A 457 15.72 16.99 -15.66
C THR A 457 16.26 16.24 -14.46
N HIS A 458 16.13 14.91 -14.46
CA HIS A 458 16.72 14.04 -13.46
C HIS A 458 18.24 14.17 -13.43
N ALA A 459 18.93 13.97 -14.56
CA ALA A 459 20.39 14.05 -14.66
C ALA A 459 20.93 15.35 -14.06
N ARG A 460 20.41 16.52 -14.46
CA ARG A 460 20.83 17.81 -13.89
C ARG A 460 20.58 17.95 -12.37
N ALA A 461 19.56 17.29 -11.84
CA ALA A 461 19.29 17.29 -10.40
C ALA A 461 20.21 16.31 -9.66
N TRP A 462 20.40 15.11 -10.22
CA TRP A 462 21.28 14.07 -9.72
C TRP A 462 22.74 14.54 -9.65
N GLN A 463 23.25 15.20 -10.69
CA GLN A 463 24.60 15.80 -10.70
C GLN A 463 24.81 16.76 -9.53
N ARG A 464 23.81 17.57 -9.21
CA ARG A 464 23.87 18.52 -8.09
C ARG A 464 23.84 17.80 -6.74
N ASP A 465 22.99 16.80 -6.60
CA ASP A 465 22.91 15.99 -5.38
C ASP A 465 24.20 15.18 -5.16
N ARG A 466 24.72 14.50 -6.20
CA ARG A 466 26.00 13.76 -6.18
C ARG A 466 27.16 14.68 -5.78
N LYS A 467 27.32 15.83 -6.45
CA LYS A 467 28.35 16.82 -6.10
C LYS A 467 28.20 17.31 -4.67
N ARG A 468 26.97 17.52 -4.19
CA ARG A 468 26.73 18.00 -2.83
C ARG A 468 27.03 16.96 -1.77
N LEU A 469 26.76 15.69 -2.05
CA LEU A 469 27.11 14.58 -1.17
C LEU A 469 28.64 14.42 -1.06
N LEU A 470 29.34 14.37 -2.20
CA LEU A 470 30.80 14.17 -2.23
C LEU A 470 31.57 15.28 -1.50
N ARG A 471 31.07 16.53 -1.56
CA ARG A 471 31.65 17.69 -0.86
C ARG A 471 31.64 17.61 0.68
N ASN A 472 31.03 16.56 1.27
CA ASN A 472 31.05 16.36 2.72
C ASN A 472 32.41 15.81 3.21
N TRP A 473 33.25 15.28 2.31
CA TRP A 473 34.57 14.72 2.65
C TRP A 473 35.67 15.24 1.70
N PRO A 474 36.95 15.29 2.13
CA PRO A 474 38.07 15.73 1.29
C PRO A 474 38.19 14.90 0.00
N GLU A 475 38.50 15.54 -1.13
CA GLU A 475 38.53 14.89 -2.46
C GLU A 475 39.61 13.80 -2.57
N ASP A 476 40.70 13.92 -1.80
CA ASP A 476 41.81 12.97 -1.71
C ASP A 476 41.55 11.79 -0.76
N SER A 477 40.46 11.82 0.01
CA SER A 477 40.11 10.79 0.99
C SER A 477 39.69 9.47 0.33
N THR A 478 39.94 8.35 1.01
CA THR A 478 39.53 7.00 0.56
C THR A 478 38.02 6.92 0.38
N LEU A 479 37.27 7.44 1.36
CA LEU A 479 35.81 7.45 1.33
C LEU A 479 35.25 8.24 0.15
N HIS A 480 35.83 9.41 -0.17
CA HIS A 480 35.37 10.22 -1.30
C HIS A 480 35.53 9.47 -2.62
N ARG A 481 36.72 8.89 -2.86
CA ARG A 481 36.99 8.11 -4.08
C ARG A 481 36.07 6.91 -4.20
N TRP A 482 35.88 6.17 -3.10
CA TRP A 482 34.95 5.04 -3.06
C TRP A 482 33.53 5.47 -3.41
N LEU A 483 33.02 6.56 -2.81
CA LEU A 483 31.69 7.09 -3.12
C LEU A 483 31.57 7.54 -4.58
N ASP A 484 32.58 8.24 -5.11
CA ASP A 484 32.59 8.73 -6.49
C ASP A 484 32.48 7.56 -7.49
N GLU A 485 33.19 6.47 -7.23
CA GLU A 485 33.20 5.24 -8.04
C GLU A 485 31.88 4.44 -7.95
N HIS A 486 31.26 4.35 -6.77
CA HIS A 486 30.08 3.50 -6.54
C HIS A 486 28.74 4.23 -6.68
N LEU A 487 28.74 5.57 -6.72
CA LEU A 487 27.53 6.34 -6.99
C LEU A 487 27.15 6.23 -8.48
N PRO A 488 25.84 6.12 -8.79
CA PRO A 488 25.37 6.19 -10.18
C PRO A 488 25.94 7.41 -10.92
N PRO A 489 26.28 7.26 -12.22
CA PRO A 489 26.96 8.29 -12.98
C PRO A 489 26.12 9.57 -13.09
N ALA A 490 26.86 10.67 -13.24
CA ALA A 490 26.36 12.04 -13.37
C ALA A 490 25.48 12.25 -14.61
#